data_AF-A0A972QV11-F1
#
_entry.id   AF-A0A972QV11-F1
#
_cell.length_a   1.000
_cell.length_b   1.000
_cell.length_c   1.000
_cell.angle_alpha   90.00
_cell.angle_beta   90.00
_cell.angle_gamma   90.00
#
_symmetry.space_group_name_H-M   'P 1'
#
loop_
_entity.id
_entity.type
_entity.pdbx_description
1 polymer ?
#
loop_
_entity_poly.entity_id
_entity_poly.type
_entity_poly.pdbx_seq_one_letter_code
_entity_poly.pdbx_strand_id
1 'polypeptide(L)'
;MKNIEINPTEGLKLVGYGELVRRYFLDVIPHYVKSFIAEKGRRKAVIEGYQRTEIYTKRYDPGDNLEDHLTFALKFEGINLEILNALFLVVDRKELERFIKETPAGKY
;
A
#
# COMPACT_ATOMS: atom_id res chain seq x y z
N MET A 1 16.96 -24.74 -20.44
CA MET A 1 15.62 -24.61 -19.86
C MET A 1 15.50 -23.19 -19.30
N LYS A 2 14.63 -22.34 -19.87
CA LYS A 2 14.40 -20.99 -19.32
C LYS A 2 13.58 -21.16 -18.04
N ASN A 3 14.13 -20.76 -16.89
CA ASN A 3 13.34 -20.64 -15.67
C ASN A 3 12.26 -19.60 -15.94
N ILE A 4 11.00 -20.05 -15.97
CA ILE A 4 9.85 -19.17 -15.95
C ILE A 4 9.87 -18.59 -14.54
N GLU A 5 10.33 -17.35 -14.41
CA GLU A 5 10.10 -16.55 -13.20
C GLU A 5 8.59 -16.37 -13.08
N ILE A 6 7.95 -17.27 -12.32
CA ILE A 6 6.55 -17.09 -11.92
C ILE A 6 6.57 -15.86 -11.02
N ASN A 7 6.12 -14.71 -11.51
CA ASN A 7 6.00 -13.53 -10.68
C ASN A 7 4.98 -13.85 -9.58
N PRO A 8 5.37 -13.97 -8.29
CA PRO A 8 4.49 -14.42 -7.23
C PRO A 8 3.32 -13.46 -6.96
N THR A 9 3.27 -12.33 -7.67
CA THR A 9 2.28 -11.27 -7.55
C THR A 9 1.32 -11.16 -8.74
N GLU A 10 1.43 -12.04 -9.74
CA GLU A 10 0.54 -12.02 -10.89
C GLU A 10 -0.92 -12.31 -10.48
N GLY A 11 -1.82 -11.39 -10.85
CA GLY A 11 -3.24 -11.45 -10.45
C GLY A 11 -3.55 -10.91 -9.04
N LEU A 12 -2.58 -10.29 -8.35
CA LEU A 12 -2.80 -9.63 -7.07
C LEU A 12 -2.97 -8.11 -7.24
N LYS A 13 -3.86 -7.50 -6.44
CA LYS A 13 -4.03 -6.03 -6.40
C LYS A 13 -3.04 -5.42 -5.41
N LEU A 14 -2.15 -4.55 -5.87
CA LEU A 14 -1.23 -3.80 -5.00
C LEU A 14 -1.99 -2.81 -4.12
N VAL A 15 -1.66 -2.73 -2.83
CA VAL A 15 -2.32 -1.84 -1.85
C VAL A 15 -1.31 -1.15 -0.92
N GLY A 16 -1.80 -0.26 -0.06
CA GLY A 16 -0.96 0.48 0.89
C GLY A 16 0.02 1.44 0.23
N TYR A 17 1.18 1.65 0.86
CA TYR A 17 2.23 2.53 0.36
C TYR A 17 2.72 2.15 -1.03
N GLY A 18 2.80 0.85 -1.33
CA GLY A 18 3.22 0.39 -2.66
C GLY A 18 2.31 0.89 -3.77
N GLU A 19 1.00 0.94 -3.51
CA GLU A 19 0.05 1.50 -4.48
C GLU A 19 0.22 3.00 -4.60
N LEU A 20 0.31 3.73 -3.48
CA LEU A 20 0.42 5.18 -3.47
C LEU A 20 1.70 5.65 -4.19
N VAL A 21 2.83 4.98 -3.93
CA VAL A 21 4.10 5.24 -4.62
C VAL A 21 3.94 5.05 -6.13
N ARG A 22 3.29 3.96 -6.56
CA ARG A 22 3.04 3.69 -7.98
C ARG A 22 2.10 4.72 -8.62
N ARG A 23 0.98 5.04 -7.94
CA ARG A 23 -0.07 5.94 -8.45
C ARG A 23 0.43 7.35 -8.65
N TYR A 24 1.19 7.86 -7.68
CA TYR A 24 1.67 9.24 -7.67
C TYR A 24 3.12 9.38 -8.17
N PHE A 25 3.72 8.30 -8.67
CA PHE A 25 5.10 8.28 -9.17
C PHE A 25 6.10 8.87 -8.17
N LEU A 26 5.99 8.48 -6.89
CA LEU A 26 6.80 9.05 -5.82
C LEU A 26 8.25 8.59 -5.94
N ASP A 27 9.19 9.54 -5.89
CA ASP A 27 10.63 9.28 -5.84
C ASP A 27 11.06 9.08 -4.38
N VAL A 28 11.05 7.83 -3.94
CA VAL A 28 11.29 7.42 -2.54
C VAL A 28 12.07 6.11 -2.49
N ILE A 29 12.77 5.88 -1.38
CA ILE A 29 13.39 4.58 -1.12
C ILE A 29 12.28 3.52 -1.03
N PRO A 30 12.41 2.36 -1.73
CA PRO A 30 11.41 1.30 -1.66
C PRO A 30 11.14 0.86 -0.22
N HIS A 31 9.87 0.88 0.18
CA HIS A 31 9.47 0.40 1.49
C HIS A 31 9.78 -1.09 1.65
N TYR A 32 10.19 -1.49 2.85
CA TYR A 32 10.55 -2.88 3.15
C TYR A 32 9.32 -3.82 3.14
N VAL A 33 8.10 -3.28 3.22
CA VAL A 33 6.84 -4.03 3.09
C VAL A 33 6.18 -3.74 1.74
N LYS A 34 5.72 -4.80 1.07
CA LYS A 34 4.78 -4.72 -0.07
C LYS A 34 3.51 -5.48 0.26
N SER A 35 2.37 -4.82 0.18
CA SER A 35 1.07 -5.43 0.47
C SER A 35 0.23 -5.62 -0.78
N PHE A 36 -0.44 -6.77 -0.84
CA PHE A 36 -1.30 -7.15 -1.95
C PHE A 36 -2.62 -7.73 -1.47
N ILE A 37 -3.66 -7.64 -2.31
CA ILE A 37 -4.94 -8.33 -2.14
C ILE A 37 -5.03 -9.48 -3.13
N ALA A 38 -5.38 -10.65 -2.62
CA ALA A 38 -5.78 -11.81 -3.40
C ALA A 38 -7.31 -11.95 -3.40
N GLU A 39 -7.89 -12.07 -4.60
CA GLU A 39 -9.33 -12.35 -4.79
C GLU A 39 -9.76 -13.67 -4.13
N LYS A 40 -8.88 -14.68 -4.16
CA LYS A 40 -9.09 -16.00 -3.55
C LYS A 40 -7.84 -16.46 -2.83
N GLY A 41 -8.02 -17.25 -1.77
CA GLY A 41 -6.93 -17.85 -1.02
C GLY A 41 -6.92 -17.43 0.45
N ARG A 42 -5.74 -17.51 1.07
CA ARG A 42 -5.53 -17.21 2.49
C ARG A 42 -4.47 -16.13 2.62
N ARG A 43 -4.47 -15.45 3.76
CA ARG A 43 -3.41 -14.50 4.11
C ARG A 43 -2.06 -15.22 4.11
N LYS A 44 -1.03 -14.60 3.52
CA LYS A 44 0.33 -15.12 3.47
C LYS A 44 1.32 -13.98 3.73
N ALA A 45 2.46 -14.33 4.32
CA ALA A 45 3.60 -13.45 4.47
C ALA A 45 4.83 -14.20 3.93
N VAL A 46 5.61 -13.54 3.09
CA VAL A 46 6.86 -14.07 2.53
C VAL A 46 7.96 -13.07 2.84
N ILE A 47 9.10 -13.54 3.35
CA ILE A 47 10.26 -12.70 3.66
C ILE A 47 11.42 -13.19 2.79
N GLU A 48 11.96 -12.28 1.99
CA GLU A 48 13.11 -12.49 1.11
C GLU A 48 14.15 -11.41 1.40
N GLY A 49 15.20 -11.77 2.15
CA GLY A 49 16.18 -10.81 2.65
C GLY A 49 15.53 -9.76 3.55
N TYR A 50 15.66 -8.48 3.18
CA TYR A 50 15.07 -7.34 3.89
C TYR A 50 13.66 -6.98 3.41
N GLN A 51 13.12 -7.67 2.39
CA GLN A 51 11.81 -7.39 1.84
C GLN A 51 10.77 -8.36 2.39
N ARG A 52 9.64 -7.81 2.86
CA ARG A 52 8.46 -8.54 3.32
C ARG A 52 7.31 -8.31 2.35
N THR A 53 6.77 -9.40 1.79
CA THR A 53 5.56 -9.38 0.98
C THR A 53 4.40 -9.92 1.80
N GLU A 54 3.36 -9.10 2.01
CA GLU A 54 2.12 -9.50 2.66
C GLU A 54 1.01 -9.63 1.62
N ILE A 55 0.36 -10.80 1.58
CA ILE A 55 -0.81 -11.04 0.74
C ILE A 55 -2.00 -11.18 1.67
N TYR A 56 -2.94 -10.25 1.57
CA TYR A 56 -4.19 -10.25 2.32
C TYR A 56 -5.33 -10.83 1.46
N THR A 57 -6.36 -11.35 2.11
CA THR A 57 -7.58 -11.80 1.44
C THR A 57 -8.47 -10.60 1.10
N LYS A 58 -9.36 -10.74 0.11
CA LYS A 58 -10.36 -9.73 -0.32
C LYS A 58 -11.06 -8.91 0.78
N ARG A 59 -11.32 -9.48 1.96
CA ARG A 59 -11.93 -8.74 3.09
C ARG A 59 -11.11 -7.53 3.60
N TYR A 60 -9.83 -7.47 3.24
CA TYR A 60 -8.90 -6.39 3.58
C TYR A 60 -8.70 -5.40 2.43
N ASP A 61 -9.40 -5.57 1.31
CA ASP A 61 -9.33 -4.64 0.20
C ASP A 61 -9.72 -3.25 0.72
N PRO A 62 -8.81 -2.26 0.65
CA PRO A 62 -9.09 -0.96 1.20
C PRO A 62 -10.09 -0.17 0.35
N GLY A 63 -10.29 -0.53 -0.93
CA GLY A 63 -10.94 0.32 -1.91
C GLY A 63 -9.91 0.85 -2.90
N ASP A 64 -10.24 1.95 -3.58
CA ASP A 64 -9.42 2.50 -4.67
C ASP A 64 -9.00 3.95 -4.42
N ASN A 65 -9.48 4.62 -3.37
CA ASN A 65 -9.21 6.04 -3.15
C ASN A 65 -7.88 6.27 -2.41
N LEU A 66 -7.36 7.50 -2.42
CA LEU A 66 -6.17 7.87 -1.64
C LEU A 66 -6.33 7.50 -0.16
N GLU A 67 -7.44 7.93 0.45
CA GLU A 67 -7.77 7.73 1.87
C GLU A 67 -7.78 6.26 2.28
N ASP A 68 -8.31 5.39 1.41
CA ASP A 68 -8.38 3.95 1.58
C ASP A 68 -6.99 3.33 1.73
N HIS A 69 -6.13 3.62 0.76
CA HIS A 69 -4.76 3.10 0.71
C HIS A 69 -3.88 3.70 1.81
N LEU A 70 -4.05 4.99 2.12
CA LEU A 70 -3.32 5.65 3.20
C LEU A 70 -3.70 5.07 4.56
N THR A 71 -4.99 4.89 4.83
CA THR A 71 -5.48 4.27 6.07
C THR A 71 -4.98 2.83 6.21
N PHE A 72 -5.00 2.08 5.11
CA PHE A 72 -4.45 0.73 5.07
C PHE A 72 -2.97 0.71 5.45
N ALA A 73 -2.17 1.56 4.82
CA ALA A 73 -0.73 1.63 5.04
C ALA A 73 -0.41 1.94 6.52
N LEU A 74 -1.03 2.97 7.08
CA LEU A 74 -0.84 3.36 8.48
C LEU A 74 -1.23 2.24 9.45
N LYS A 75 -2.29 1.49 9.14
CA LYS A 75 -2.78 0.40 9.98
C LYS A 75 -1.95 -0.88 9.91
N PHE A 76 -1.44 -1.24 8.73
CA PHE A 76 -0.87 -2.57 8.47
C PHE A 76 0.61 -2.57 8.11
N GLU A 77 1.11 -1.48 7.53
CA GLU A 77 2.51 -1.32 7.12
C GLU A 77 3.30 -0.42 8.10
N GLY A 78 2.58 0.40 8.89
CA GLY A 78 3.15 1.30 9.88
C GLY A 78 3.37 2.70 9.31
N ILE A 79 4.09 3.55 10.05
CA ILE A 79 4.38 4.93 9.63
C ILE A 79 5.67 4.95 8.82
N ASN A 80 5.61 5.51 7.60
CA ASN A 80 6.78 5.83 6.78
C ASN A 80 6.81 7.33 6.44
N LEU A 81 7.65 8.11 7.14
CA LEU A 81 7.70 9.57 7.01
C LEU A 81 8.21 10.05 5.64
N GLU A 82 9.10 9.31 4.99
CA GLU A 82 9.59 9.65 3.65
C GLU A 82 8.46 9.58 2.62
N ILE A 83 7.71 8.48 2.63
CA ILE A 83 6.58 8.27 1.71
C ILE A 83 5.46 9.27 2.01
N LEU A 84 5.14 9.49 3.29
CA LEU A 84 4.13 10.49 3.68
C LEU A 84 4.52 11.89 3.21
N ASN A 85 5.79 12.29 3.40
CA ASN A 85 6.28 13.58 2.94
C ASN A 85 6.19 13.70 1.41
N ALA A 86 6.67 12.71 0.67
CA ALA A 86 6.60 12.72 -0.79
C ALA A 86 5.16 12.77 -1.30
N LEU A 87 4.26 11.99 -0.69
CA LEU A 87 2.84 11.94 -1.03
C LEU A 87 2.16 13.31 -0.81
N PHE A 88 2.38 13.93 0.35
CA PHE A 88 1.73 15.20 0.68
C PHE A 88 2.22 16.38 -0.17
N LEU A 89 3.38 16.26 -0.82
CA LEU A 89 3.87 17.25 -1.77
C LEU A 89 3.17 17.20 -3.14
N VAL A 90 2.54 16.07 -3.50
CA VAL A 90 1.99 15.85 -4.85
C VAL A 90 0.47 15.66 -4.88
N VAL A 91 -0.15 15.28 -3.76
CA VAL A 91 -1.60 15.08 -3.67
C VAL A 91 -2.34 16.42 -3.68
N ASP A 92 -3.54 16.44 -4.28
CA ASP A 92 -4.41 17.62 -4.23
C ASP A 92 -4.78 17.93 -2.78
N ARG A 93 -4.46 19.16 -2.37
CA ARG A 93 -4.79 19.69 -1.04
C ARG A 93 -6.28 19.50 -0.70
N LYS A 94 -7.20 19.64 -1.66
CA LYS A 94 -8.63 19.45 -1.42
C LYS A 94 -8.98 18.00 -1.04
N GLU A 95 -8.29 17.04 -1.64
CA GLU A 95 -8.47 15.63 -1.33
C GLU A 95 -8.00 15.33 0.10
N LEU A 96 -6.83 15.86 0.45
CA LEU A 96 -6.28 15.72 1.80
C LEU A 96 -7.14 16.43 2.87
N GLU A 97 -7.62 17.63 2.58
CA GLU A 97 -8.52 18.37 3.50
C GLU A 97 -9.85 17.64 3.71
N ARG A 98 -10.41 17.03 2.66
CA ARG A 98 -11.62 16.21 2.78
C ARG A 98 -11.37 15.01 3.69
N PHE A 99 -10.31 14.25 3.42
CA PHE A 99 -9.92 13.11 4.22
C PHE A 99 -9.78 13.47 5.72
N ILE A 100 -9.01 14.51 6.03
CA ILE A 100 -8.79 14.95 7.41
C ILE A 100 -10.10 15.32 8.12
N LYS A 101 -11.03 16.00 7.41
CA LYS A 101 -12.34 16.37 7.97
C LYS A 101 -13.25 15.17 8.22
N GLU A 102 -13.15 14.14 7.39
CA GLU A 102 -13.92 12.90 7.52
C GLU A 102 -13.38 11.98 8.63
N THR A 103 -12.11 12.12 9.00
CA THR A 103 -11.46 11.33 10.06
C THR A 103 -11.02 12.16 11.27
N PRO A 104 -11.91 12.89 11.96
CA PRO A 104 -11.55 13.85 13.01
C PRO A 104 -10.95 13.20 14.26
N ALA A 105 -11.25 11.92 14.50
CA ALA A 105 -10.72 11.18 15.64
C ALA A 105 -9.26 10.70 15.44
N GLY A 106 -8.72 10.79 14.22
CA GLY A 106 -7.32 10.49 13.92
C GLY A 106 -6.85 9.10 14.39
N LYS A 107 -7.71 8.08 14.28
CA LYS A 107 -7.37 6.73 14.77
C LYS A 107 -6.17 6.13 14.03
N TYR A 108 -5.94 6.58 12.79
CA TYR A 108 -4.81 6.22 11.93
C TYR A 108 -4.25 7.50 11.32
#